data_AF-A0A970Z9K2-F1
#
_entry.id   AF-A0A970Z9K2-F1
#
_cell.length_a   1.000
_cell.length_b   1.000
_cell.length_c   1.000
_cell.angle_alpha   90.00
_cell.angle_beta   90.00
_cell.angle_gamma   90.00
#
_symmetry.space_group_name_H-M   'P 1'
#
loop_
_entity.id
_entity.type
_entity.pdbx_description
1 polymer ?
#
loop_
_entity_poly.entity_id
_entity_poly.type
_entity_poly.pdbx_seq_one_letter_code
_entity_poly.pdbx_strand_id
1 'polypeptide(L)'
;MQAIDRVKRARDTKRPSGKQFVQQLFEGFVELHGDRRYGDDKAILAGLATLAGMPVTVVALEKGADTKDKLYRNFGLAHPEGYRKALRLMKQAEKFHRPVVCLIDTAGAYCGLEAEERGQGQAIAENLYEMMTLRTPIVSIFTGEGGSGGALALAVADEVWMLENAVYSVISPEGCASILWKDTSRVAEAAQCLKMTSEDLLALGVIEQIIPEGKGFEAVYQRLRASLPQTLRRLCALPVPQLLDQRYQRFRRIGVE
;
A
#
# COMPACT_ATOMS: atom_id res chain seq x y z
N MET A 1 -12.31 -19.85 -0.95
CA MET A 1 -10.96 -20.03 -0.37
C MET A 1 -11.01 -19.47 1.04
N GLN A 2 -10.42 -20.12 2.06
CA GLN A 2 -10.49 -19.60 3.43
C GLN A 2 -9.58 -18.37 3.58
N ALA A 3 -9.86 -17.49 4.55
CA ALA A 3 -9.04 -16.30 4.80
C ALA A 3 -7.56 -16.66 5.04
N ILE A 4 -7.28 -17.75 5.75
CA ILE A 4 -5.91 -18.21 6.01
C ILE A 4 -5.15 -18.62 4.74
N ASP A 5 -5.84 -19.15 3.73
CA ASP A 5 -5.21 -19.51 2.46
C ASP A 5 -4.83 -18.25 1.67
N ARG A 6 -5.66 -17.20 1.74
CA ARG A 6 -5.34 -15.87 1.18
C ARG A 6 -4.11 -15.29 1.89
N VAL A 7 -4.04 -15.35 3.23
CA VAL A 7 -2.86 -14.93 4.01
C VAL A 7 -1.59 -15.67 3.58
N LYS A 8 -1.65 -17.00 3.42
CA LYS A 8 -0.50 -17.79 2.95
C LYS A 8 -0.03 -17.36 1.56
N ARG A 9 -0.97 -17.09 0.64
CA ARG A 9 -0.66 -16.61 -0.72
C ARG A 9 -0.10 -15.18 -0.73
N ALA A 10 -0.60 -14.30 0.14
CA ALA A 10 -0.06 -12.94 0.32
C ALA A 10 1.39 -12.96 0.81
N ARG A 11 1.75 -13.98 1.61
CA ARG A 11 3.09 -14.17 2.20
C ARG A 11 4.01 -15.08 1.38
N ASP A 12 3.54 -15.61 0.25
CA ASP A 12 4.32 -16.53 -0.57
C ASP A 12 5.60 -15.85 -1.07
N THR A 13 6.74 -16.51 -0.93
CA THR A 13 8.04 -15.98 -1.37
C THR A 13 8.14 -15.81 -2.89
N LYS A 14 7.27 -16.46 -3.66
CA LYS A 14 7.14 -16.32 -5.11
C LYS A 14 6.22 -15.17 -5.51
N ARG A 15 5.54 -14.53 -4.56
CA ARG A 15 4.71 -13.35 -4.83
C ARG A 15 5.62 -12.19 -5.27
N PRO A 16 5.31 -11.50 -6.38
CA PRO A 16 6.16 -10.43 -6.86
C PRO A 16 6.28 -9.29 -5.86
N SER A 17 7.49 -8.80 -5.64
CA SER A 17 7.75 -7.67 -4.77
C SER A 17 7.32 -6.33 -5.40
N GLY A 18 7.26 -5.27 -4.61
CA GLY A 18 6.93 -3.92 -5.08
C GLY A 18 7.78 -3.51 -6.29
N LYS A 19 9.08 -3.78 -6.27
CA LYS A 19 10.04 -3.55 -7.35
C LYS A 19 9.67 -4.29 -8.63
N GLN A 20 9.22 -5.55 -8.52
CA GLN A 20 8.79 -6.30 -9.69
C GLN A 20 7.50 -5.72 -10.28
N PHE A 21 6.55 -5.28 -9.45
CA PHE A 21 5.40 -4.51 -9.93
C PHE A 21 5.83 -3.20 -10.61
N VAL A 22 6.77 -2.46 -10.02
CA VAL A 22 7.30 -1.22 -10.63
C VAL A 22 7.88 -1.51 -12.02
N GLN A 23 8.72 -2.54 -12.14
CA GLN A 23 9.35 -2.92 -13.40
C GLN A 23 8.37 -3.40 -14.47
N GLN A 24 7.27 -4.03 -14.07
CA GLN A 24 6.28 -4.57 -14.99
C GLN A 24 5.24 -3.54 -15.41
N LEU A 25 4.88 -2.59 -14.54
CA LEU A 25 3.80 -1.65 -14.79
C LEU A 25 4.25 -0.30 -15.35
N PHE A 26 5.48 0.13 -15.07
CA PHE A 26 5.93 1.47 -15.37
C PHE A 26 7.19 1.49 -16.24
N GLU A 27 7.31 2.53 -17.04
CA GLU A 27 8.42 2.76 -17.95
C GLU A 27 9.31 3.89 -17.44
N GLY A 28 10.62 3.81 -17.68
CA GLY A 28 11.56 4.89 -17.35
C GLY A 28 11.61 5.22 -15.86
N PHE A 29 11.48 4.23 -14.97
CA PHE A 29 11.50 4.45 -13.53
C PHE A 29 12.85 5.03 -13.08
N VAL A 30 12.81 6.19 -12.44
CA VAL A 30 13.94 6.87 -11.81
C VAL A 30 13.72 6.90 -10.31
N GLU A 31 14.47 6.08 -9.57
CA GLU A 31 14.41 6.02 -8.11
C GLU A 31 14.93 7.33 -7.48
N LEU A 32 14.21 7.83 -6.48
CA LEU A 32 14.56 9.03 -5.74
C LEU A 32 14.72 8.72 -4.25
N HIS A 33 15.88 9.05 -3.70
CA HIS A 33 16.29 8.63 -2.36
C HIS A 33 16.11 9.72 -1.29
N GLY A 34 15.99 9.27 -0.05
CA GLY A 34 16.12 10.08 1.18
C GLY A 34 14.89 10.88 1.57
N ASP A 35 14.72 11.14 2.85
CA ASP A 35 13.65 11.97 3.42
C ASP A 35 14.03 13.45 3.63
N ARG A 36 15.32 13.78 3.45
CA ARG A 36 15.94 15.10 3.74
C ARG A 36 15.96 15.47 5.23
N ARG A 37 15.81 14.50 6.12
CA ARG A 37 15.83 14.71 7.57
C ARG A 37 16.77 13.74 8.28
N TYR A 38 16.69 12.44 7.96
CA TYR A 38 17.43 11.41 8.65
C TYR A 38 18.12 10.42 7.69
N GLY A 39 17.37 9.81 6.76
CA GLY A 39 17.90 8.69 5.99
C GLY A 39 17.11 8.32 4.74
N ASP A 40 17.63 7.33 4.02
CA ASP A 40 16.96 6.70 2.89
C ASP A 40 16.55 5.27 3.25
N ASP A 41 15.32 5.13 3.75
CA ASP A 41 14.77 3.83 4.14
C ASP A 41 14.61 2.90 2.94
N LYS A 42 15.26 1.74 2.98
CA LYS A 42 15.25 0.78 1.89
C LYS A 42 13.93 0.04 1.77
N ALA A 43 13.10 -0.01 2.82
CA ALA A 43 11.76 -0.60 2.79
C ALA A 43 10.78 0.17 1.88
N ILE A 44 11.10 1.41 1.48
CA ILE A 44 10.30 2.19 0.53
C ILE A 44 11.09 2.45 -0.75
N LEU A 45 10.63 1.88 -1.85
CA LEU A 45 11.06 2.19 -3.21
C LEU A 45 10.18 3.31 -3.75
N ALA A 46 10.73 4.47 -4.11
CA ALA A 46 9.90 5.57 -4.61
C ALA A 46 10.62 6.40 -5.66
N GLY A 47 9.88 6.93 -6.63
CA GLY A 47 10.49 7.57 -7.79
C GLY A 47 9.51 8.13 -8.80
N LEU A 48 10.06 8.57 -9.93
CA LEU A 48 9.31 9.04 -11.09
C LEU A 48 9.23 7.94 -12.13
N ALA A 49 8.12 7.83 -12.84
CA ALA A 49 7.98 6.90 -13.94
C ALA A 49 6.97 7.42 -14.97
N THR A 50 6.81 6.66 -16.05
CA THR A 50 5.75 6.86 -17.03
C THR A 50 4.81 5.66 -17.01
N LEU A 51 3.51 5.92 -17.04
CA LEU A 51 2.46 4.90 -17.16
C LEU A 51 1.59 5.23 -18.38
N ALA A 52 1.69 4.44 -19.45
CA ALA A 52 0.96 4.66 -20.70
C ALA A 52 1.04 6.12 -21.20
N GLY A 53 2.27 6.66 -21.23
CA GLY A 53 2.59 8.04 -21.62
C GLY A 53 2.35 9.11 -20.55
N MET A 54 1.73 8.79 -19.42
CA MET A 54 1.46 9.73 -18.33
C MET A 54 2.62 9.73 -17.31
N PRO A 55 3.20 10.90 -16.96
CA PRO A 55 4.20 10.96 -15.90
C PRO A 55 3.53 10.76 -14.54
N VAL A 56 4.06 9.83 -13.74
CA VAL A 56 3.52 9.44 -12.43
C VAL A 56 4.61 9.43 -11.37
N THR A 57 4.22 9.61 -10.11
CA THR A 57 5.09 9.32 -8.97
C THR A 57 4.67 7.97 -8.38
N VAL A 58 5.62 7.05 -8.23
CA VAL A 58 5.37 5.70 -7.71
C VAL A 58 6.01 5.59 -6.33
N VAL A 59 5.27 5.02 -5.38
CA VAL A 59 5.74 4.69 -4.03
C VAL A 59 5.40 3.23 -3.76
N ALA A 60 6.37 2.39 -3.43
CA ALA A 60 6.19 0.98 -3.21
C ALA A 60 6.86 0.55 -1.91
N LEU A 61 6.13 -0.20 -1.08
CA LEU A 61 6.73 -0.96 0.01
C LEU A 61 7.45 -2.18 -0.60
N GLU A 62 8.76 -2.28 -0.36
CA GLU A 62 9.61 -3.29 -0.96
C GLU A 62 10.05 -4.30 0.09
N LYS A 63 9.54 -5.53 0.00
CA LYS A 63 9.95 -6.62 0.90
C LYS A 63 11.34 -7.18 0.59
N GLY A 64 11.80 -7.13 -0.67
CA GLY A 64 13.00 -7.80 -1.15
C GLY A 64 12.70 -9.16 -1.80
N ALA A 65 13.44 -9.49 -2.85
CA ALA A 65 13.20 -10.70 -3.66
C ALA A 65 13.81 -11.99 -3.06
N ASP A 66 14.94 -11.87 -2.37
CA ASP A 66 15.65 -12.99 -1.73
C ASP A 66 16.02 -12.65 -0.28
N THR A 67 16.62 -13.58 0.46
CA THR A 67 16.94 -13.39 1.88
C THR A 67 17.87 -12.21 2.14
N LYS A 68 18.87 -11.96 1.28
CA LYS A 68 19.81 -10.85 1.46
C LYS A 68 19.12 -9.52 1.16
N ASP A 69 18.34 -9.47 0.10
CA ASP A 69 17.55 -8.29 -0.25
C ASP A 69 16.48 -8.00 0.81
N LYS A 70 15.82 -9.03 1.35
CA LYS A 70 14.86 -8.90 2.47
C LYS A 70 15.50 -8.27 3.70
N LEU A 71 16.68 -8.72 4.10
CA LEU A 71 17.41 -8.11 5.21
C LEU A 71 17.78 -6.65 4.91
N TYR A 72 18.26 -6.36 3.71
CA TYR A 72 18.59 -5.00 3.29
C TYR A 72 17.37 -4.06 3.28
N ARG A 73 16.20 -4.58 2.92
CA ARG A 73 14.92 -3.87 2.82
C ARG A 73 14.08 -3.93 4.10
N ASN A 74 14.64 -4.45 5.19
CA ASN A 74 13.95 -4.66 6.46
C ASN A 74 12.61 -5.41 6.30
N PHE A 75 12.55 -6.38 5.38
CA PHE A 75 11.35 -7.15 5.05
C PHE A 75 10.14 -6.28 4.65
N GLY A 76 10.37 -5.07 4.14
CA GLY A 76 9.32 -4.11 3.79
C GLY A 76 8.68 -3.44 5.01
N LEU A 77 9.29 -3.55 6.20
CA LEU A 77 8.89 -2.87 7.41
C LEU A 77 9.56 -1.49 7.43
N ALA A 78 8.81 -0.45 7.08
CA ALA A 78 9.35 0.90 7.01
C ALA A 78 9.58 1.51 8.39
N HIS A 79 10.68 2.25 8.50
CA HIS A 79 11.00 3.18 9.57
C HIS A 79 10.32 4.55 9.32
N PRO A 80 10.35 5.48 10.29
CA PRO A 80 9.71 6.78 10.15
C PRO A 80 10.23 7.59 8.95
N GLU A 81 11.54 7.54 8.70
CA GLU A 81 12.19 8.15 7.54
C GLU A 81 11.67 7.60 6.19
N GLY A 82 11.20 6.35 6.14
CA GLY A 82 10.51 5.80 4.97
C GLY A 82 9.23 6.57 4.68
N TYR A 83 8.32 6.66 5.66
CA TYR A 83 7.07 7.39 5.50
C TYR A 83 7.29 8.88 5.20
N ARG A 84 8.33 9.50 5.76
CA ARG A 84 8.71 10.88 5.43
C ARG A 84 9.21 11.01 3.98
N LYS A 85 10.00 10.04 3.50
CA LYS A 85 10.43 9.98 2.09
C LYS A 85 9.22 9.83 1.15
N ALA A 86 8.29 8.92 1.47
CA ALA A 86 7.06 8.73 0.71
C ALA A 86 6.28 10.04 0.60
N LEU A 87 6.00 10.68 1.73
CA LEU A 87 5.28 11.96 1.78
C LEU A 87 6.01 13.07 1.00
N ARG A 88 7.34 13.18 1.15
CA ARG A 88 8.14 14.15 0.39
C ARG A 88 7.93 14.01 -1.11
N LEU A 89 7.92 12.77 -1.62
CA LEU A 89 7.74 12.50 -3.05
C LEU A 89 6.30 12.70 -3.50
N MET A 90 5.31 12.38 -2.65
CA MET A 90 3.90 12.70 -2.91
C MET A 90 3.65 14.21 -3.00
N LYS A 91 4.28 15.01 -2.12
CA LYS A 91 4.24 16.49 -2.21
C LYS A 91 4.94 17.02 -3.45
N GLN A 92 6.01 16.37 -3.91
CA GLN A 92 6.59 16.70 -5.21
C GLN A 92 5.65 16.33 -6.36
N ALA A 93 4.90 15.23 -6.27
CA ALA A 93 3.90 14.86 -7.26
C ALA A 93 2.80 15.92 -7.35
N GLU A 94 2.28 16.37 -6.22
CA GLU A 94 1.31 17.48 -6.12
C GLU A 94 1.85 18.76 -6.77
N LYS A 95 3.07 19.18 -6.43
CA LYS A 95 3.69 20.40 -6.97
C LYS A 95 3.75 20.43 -8.51
N PHE A 96 3.91 19.26 -9.12
CA PHE A 96 4.05 19.12 -10.57
C PHE A 96 2.84 18.46 -11.22
N HIS A 97 1.71 18.39 -10.50
CA HIS A 97 0.44 17.85 -11.00
C HIS A 97 0.55 16.42 -11.57
N ARG A 98 1.41 15.58 -10.97
CA ARG A 98 1.52 14.16 -11.32
C ARG A 98 0.67 13.33 -10.37
N PRO A 99 -0.10 12.35 -10.86
CA PRO A 99 -0.76 11.41 -9.99
C PRO A 99 0.25 10.50 -9.29
N VAL A 100 -0.18 9.95 -8.15
CA VAL A 100 0.59 9.05 -7.30
C VAL A 100 0.02 7.64 -7.41
N VAL A 101 0.89 6.65 -7.53
CA VAL A 101 0.52 5.23 -7.39
C VAL A 101 1.29 4.62 -6.22
N CYS A 102 0.56 4.10 -5.25
CA CYS A 102 1.12 3.41 -4.08
C CYS A 102 0.97 1.89 -4.25
N LEU A 103 2.06 1.13 -4.09
CA LEU A 103 2.06 -0.33 -4.07
C LEU A 103 2.35 -0.82 -2.64
N ILE A 104 1.41 -1.54 -2.05
CA ILE A 104 1.42 -1.87 -0.63
C ILE A 104 1.64 -3.38 -0.46
N ASP A 105 2.79 -3.73 0.10
CA ASP A 105 3.11 -5.06 0.57
C ASP A 105 4.00 -4.98 1.83
N THR A 106 3.38 -4.94 2.99
CA THR A 106 4.06 -4.88 4.28
C THR A 106 3.28 -5.62 5.36
N ALA A 107 4.00 -6.29 6.27
CA ALA A 107 3.38 -6.86 7.47
C ALA A 107 3.11 -5.79 8.54
N GLY A 108 3.63 -4.57 8.37
CA GLY A 108 3.42 -3.45 9.27
C GLY A 108 4.56 -2.42 9.22
N ALA A 109 4.43 -1.37 10.01
CA ALA A 109 5.56 -0.49 10.27
C ALA A 109 6.61 -1.22 11.13
N TYR A 110 7.89 -0.87 11.01
CA TYR A 110 8.91 -1.47 11.88
C TYR A 110 8.66 -1.12 13.35
N CYS A 111 8.64 -2.13 14.21
CA CYS A 111 8.31 -2.03 15.63
C CYS A 111 9.57 -2.18 16.51
N GLY A 112 10.53 -1.29 16.33
CA GLY A 112 11.79 -1.27 17.10
C GLY A 112 12.01 0.05 17.84
N LEU A 113 12.88 0.02 18.86
CA LEU A 113 13.21 1.19 19.70
C LEU A 113 13.59 2.41 18.86
N GLU A 114 14.47 2.19 17.88
CA GLU A 114 14.93 3.20 16.94
C GLU A 114 13.81 3.88 16.15
N ALA A 115 12.77 3.13 15.75
CA ALA A 115 11.62 3.71 15.06
C ALA A 115 10.77 4.57 16.01
N GLU A 116 10.62 4.16 17.27
CA GLU A 116 9.91 4.94 18.28
C GLU A 116 10.64 6.24 18.63
N GLU A 117 11.95 6.18 18.87
CA GLU A 117 12.80 7.37 19.13
C GLU A 117 12.73 8.39 17.98
N ARG A 118 12.55 7.91 16.75
CA ARG A 118 12.42 8.74 15.55
C ARG A 118 10.97 9.09 15.20
N GLY A 119 9.99 8.69 15.99
CA GLY A 119 8.58 9.09 15.85
C GLY A 119 7.79 8.31 14.80
N GLN A 120 7.72 6.98 14.92
CA GLN A 120 6.94 6.12 14.02
C GLN A 120 5.46 6.50 13.93
N GLY A 121 4.81 6.67 15.09
CA GLY A 121 3.41 7.11 15.14
C GLY A 121 3.20 8.47 14.48
N GLN A 122 4.12 9.42 14.70
CA GLN A 122 4.08 10.75 14.11
C GLN A 122 4.25 10.72 12.59
N ALA A 123 5.21 9.95 12.06
CA ALA A 123 5.45 9.87 10.62
C ALA A 123 4.26 9.24 9.87
N ILE A 124 3.63 8.21 10.46
CA ILE A 124 2.39 7.62 9.94
C ILE A 124 1.25 8.65 9.98
N ALA A 125 1.01 9.29 11.14
CA ALA A 125 -0.07 10.26 11.30
C ALA A 125 0.06 11.46 10.33
N GLU A 126 1.27 11.97 10.14
CA GLU A 126 1.54 13.03 9.14
C GLU A 126 1.21 12.57 7.72
N ASN A 127 1.54 11.33 7.36
CA ASN A 127 1.18 10.79 6.04
C ASN A 127 -0.34 10.76 5.87
N LEU A 128 -1.09 10.25 6.86
CA LEU A 128 -2.56 10.21 6.79
C LEU A 128 -3.18 11.59 6.61
N TYR A 129 -2.71 12.56 7.41
CA TYR A 129 -3.21 13.94 7.38
C TYR A 129 -2.91 14.62 6.04
N GLU A 130 -1.66 14.54 5.59
CA GLU A 130 -1.23 15.22 4.36
C GLU A 130 -1.82 14.57 3.12
N MET A 131 -1.89 13.23 3.06
CA MET A 131 -2.48 12.52 1.94
C MET A 131 -3.97 12.83 1.74
N MET A 132 -4.72 13.05 2.83
CA MET A 132 -6.13 13.44 2.76
C MET A 132 -6.33 14.75 1.97
N THR A 133 -5.33 15.64 2.00
CA THR A 133 -5.43 17.00 1.40
C THR A 133 -4.60 17.18 0.12
N LEU A 134 -3.88 16.15 -0.33
CA LEU A 134 -3.07 16.21 -1.55
C LEU A 134 -3.91 16.54 -2.79
N ARG A 135 -3.56 17.63 -3.49
CA ARG A 135 -4.25 18.15 -4.68
C ARG A 135 -3.84 17.45 -5.97
N THR A 136 -3.63 16.15 -5.90
CA THR A 136 -3.32 15.28 -7.05
C THR A 136 -3.95 13.91 -6.83
N PRO A 137 -4.31 13.16 -7.88
CA PRO A 137 -4.88 11.83 -7.72
C PRO A 137 -3.91 10.84 -7.09
N ILE A 138 -4.44 9.93 -6.27
CA ILE A 138 -3.71 8.86 -5.61
C ILE A 138 -4.49 7.56 -5.81
N VAL A 139 -3.82 6.52 -6.30
CA VAL A 139 -4.36 5.15 -6.35
C VAL A 139 -3.43 4.24 -5.55
N SER A 140 -3.98 3.53 -4.58
CA SER A 140 -3.23 2.58 -3.75
C SER A 140 -3.64 1.15 -4.07
N ILE A 141 -2.66 0.27 -4.28
CA ILE A 141 -2.90 -1.12 -4.67
C ILE A 141 -2.21 -2.03 -3.65
N PHE A 142 -2.99 -2.81 -2.91
CA PHE A 142 -2.46 -3.87 -2.06
C PHE A 142 -2.02 -5.03 -2.94
N THR A 143 -0.70 -5.15 -3.10
CA THR A 143 -0.07 -6.19 -3.88
C THR A 143 0.26 -7.42 -3.06
N GLY A 144 0.28 -7.34 -1.73
CA GLY A 144 0.52 -8.48 -0.83
C GLY A 144 -0.15 -8.29 0.52
N GLU A 145 0.65 -8.09 1.57
CA GLU A 145 0.12 -7.80 2.90
C GLU A 145 -0.14 -6.30 3.12
N GLY A 146 -1.25 -6.01 3.78
CA GLY A 146 -1.64 -4.70 4.28
C GLY A 146 -1.61 -4.69 5.79
N GLY A 147 -0.43 -4.53 6.37
CA GLY A 147 -0.24 -4.51 7.82
C GLY A 147 -0.60 -3.17 8.46
N SER A 148 -1.78 -3.10 9.07
CA SER A 148 -2.18 -2.06 10.04
C SER A 148 -1.88 -0.62 9.59
N GLY A 149 -1.49 0.24 10.53
CA GLY A 149 -1.10 1.64 10.30
C GLY A 149 0.05 1.81 9.31
N GLY A 150 0.96 0.84 9.23
CA GLY A 150 2.10 0.90 8.32
C GLY A 150 1.71 0.80 6.84
N ALA A 151 0.67 0.02 6.54
CA ALA A 151 0.04 -0.02 5.24
C ALA A 151 -0.91 1.18 5.02
N LEU A 152 -1.69 1.54 6.05
CA LEU A 152 -2.63 2.67 5.99
C LEU A 152 -1.93 4.00 5.67
N ALA A 153 -0.68 4.17 6.11
CA ALA A 153 0.17 5.31 5.80
C ALA A 153 0.35 5.58 4.29
N LEU A 154 0.10 4.59 3.43
CA LEU A 154 0.13 4.73 1.97
C LEU A 154 -1.23 4.41 1.31
N ALA A 155 -2.28 4.16 2.09
CA ALA A 155 -3.61 3.77 1.61
C ALA A 155 -4.65 4.90 1.67
N VAL A 156 -4.26 6.11 2.09
CA VAL A 156 -5.12 7.30 1.99
C VAL A 156 -5.15 7.79 0.54
N ALA A 157 -6.11 7.28 -0.23
CA ALA A 157 -6.16 7.42 -1.68
C ALA A 157 -7.57 7.72 -2.20
N ASP A 158 -7.66 8.15 -3.46
CA ASP A 158 -8.94 8.34 -4.16
C ASP A 158 -9.57 6.99 -4.52
N GLU A 159 -8.73 6.02 -4.89
CA GLU A 159 -9.11 4.62 -5.02
C GLU A 159 -8.10 3.70 -4.34
N VAL A 160 -8.62 2.68 -3.67
CA VAL A 160 -7.87 1.59 -3.07
C VAL A 160 -8.28 0.29 -3.73
N TRP A 161 -7.31 -0.40 -4.30
CA TRP A 161 -7.49 -1.68 -4.97
C TRP A 161 -6.76 -2.78 -4.21
N MET A 162 -7.24 -4.00 -4.34
CA MET A 162 -6.56 -5.17 -3.79
C MET A 162 -6.41 -6.24 -4.86
N LEU A 163 -5.25 -6.91 -4.90
CA LEU A 163 -5.17 -8.18 -5.58
C LEU A 163 -6.02 -9.22 -4.84
N GLU A 164 -6.56 -10.18 -5.57
CA GLU A 164 -7.48 -11.20 -5.03
C GLU A 164 -6.94 -11.94 -3.80
N ASN A 165 -5.63 -12.20 -3.76
CA ASN A 165 -4.99 -12.86 -2.61
C ASN A 165 -4.27 -11.90 -1.67
N ALA A 166 -4.36 -10.59 -1.88
CA ALA A 166 -3.86 -9.62 -0.92
C ALA A 166 -4.75 -9.61 0.33
N VAL A 167 -4.18 -9.21 1.45
CA VAL A 167 -4.89 -9.11 2.73
C VAL A 167 -4.67 -7.73 3.35
N TYR A 168 -5.66 -7.20 4.05
CA TYR A 168 -5.52 -5.91 4.74
C TYR A 168 -6.26 -5.97 6.09
N SER A 169 -5.54 -5.71 7.18
CA SER A 169 -6.06 -5.87 8.54
C SER A 169 -5.43 -4.88 9.52
N VAL A 170 -6.17 -4.55 10.57
CA VAL A 170 -5.71 -3.70 11.69
C VAL A 170 -4.62 -4.38 12.54
N ILE A 171 -4.58 -5.70 12.55
CA ILE A 171 -3.60 -6.52 13.29
C ILE A 171 -3.32 -7.81 12.52
N SER A 172 -2.13 -8.40 12.70
CA SER A 172 -1.85 -9.72 12.16
C SER A 172 -2.80 -10.78 12.78
N PRO A 173 -3.18 -11.82 12.03
CA PRO A 173 -4.01 -12.89 12.56
C PRO A 173 -3.31 -13.63 13.72
N GLU A 174 -1.97 -13.70 13.71
CA GLU A 174 -1.18 -14.21 14.83
C GLU A 174 -1.31 -13.35 16.10
N GLY A 175 -1.24 -12.02 15.95
CA GLY A 175 -1.42 -11.09 17.07
C GLY A 175 -2.84 -11.12 17.62
N CYS A 176 -3.84 -11.22 16.75
CA CYS A 176 -5.24 -11.35 17.16
C CYS A 176 -5.49 -12.65 17.94
N ALA A 177 -4.96 -13.78 17.45
CA ALA A 177 -5.06 -15.09 18.09
C ALA A 177 -4.44 -15.10 19.51
N SER A 178 -3.23 -14.53 19.65
CA SER A 178 -2.52 -14.48 20.93
C SER A 178 -3.17 -13.54 21.95
N ILE A 179 -3.84 -12.48 21.51
CA ILE A 179 -4.49 -11.52 22.41
C ILE A 179 -5.88 -12.00 22.84
N LEU A 180 -6.77 -12.29 21.88
CA LEU A 180 -8.17 -12.58 22.18
C LEU A 180 -8.37 -13.99 22.73
N TRP A 181 -7.59 -14.96 22.24
CA TRP A 181 -7.72 -16.36 22.64
C TRP A 181 -6.57 -16.88 23.49
N LYS A 182 -5.46 -16.12 23.61
CA LYS A 182 -4.23 -16.59 24.27
C LYS A 182 -3.70 -17.90 23.68
N ASP A 183 -4.01 -18.14 22.40
CA ASP A 183 -3.73 -19.40 21.71
C ASP A 183 -3.37 -19.13 20.24
N THR A 184 -2.09 -19.33 19.91
CA THR A 184 -1.54 -19.13 18.57
C THR A 184 -1.94 -20.22 17.58
N SER A 185 -2.58 -21.31 18.01
CA SER A 185 -3.13 -22.31 17.09
C SER A 185 -4.40 -21.82 16.38
N ARG A 186 -5.07 -20.80 16.93
CA ARG A 186 -6.35 -20.26 16.41
C ARG A 186 -6.18 -19.17 15.34
N VAL A 187 -5.03 -19.11 14.68
CA VAL A 187 -4.73 -18.12 13.61
C VAL A 187 -5.73 -18.18 12.46
N ALA A 188 -6.18 -19.37 12.06
CA ALA A 188 -7.15 -19.52 10.97
C ALA A 188 -8.51 -18.92 11.33
N GLU A 189 -8.95 -19.12 12.57
CA GLU A 189 -10.17 -18.52 13.10
C GLU A 189 -10.03 -17.01 13.23
N ALA A 190 -8.91 -16.53 13.79
CA ALA A 190 -8.61 -15.11 13.90
C ALA A 190 -8.62 -14.41 12.53
N ALA A 191 -7.98 -14.99 11.51
CA ALA A 191 -7.99 -14.47 10.15
C ALA A 191 -9.41 -14.35 9.57
N GLN A 192 -10.28 -15.31 9.86
CA GLN A 192 -11.67 -15.30 9.41
C GLN A 192 -12.49 -14.22 10.16
N CYS A 193 -12.31 -14.08 11.47
CA CYS A 193 -12.99 -13.08 12.28
C CYS A 193 -12.58 -11.64 11.91
N LEU A 194 -11.34 -11.44 11.50
CA LEU A 194 -10.81 -10.13 11.09
C LEU A 194 -11.38 -9.62 9.77
N LYS A 195 -12.04 -10.47 8.96
CA LYS A 195 -12.60 -10.09 7.65
C LYS A 195 -11.58 -9.35 6.76
N MET A 196 -10.38 -9.91 6.66
CA MET A 196 -9.21 -9.27 6.06
C MET A 196 -9.01 -9.53 4.56
N THR A 197 -9.91 -10.30 3.93
CA THR A 197 -9.77 -10.68 2.52
C THR A 197 -10.21 -9.56 1.58
N SER A 198 -9.78 -9.60 0.32
CA SER A 198 -10.20 -8.62 -0.68
C SER A 198 -11.72 -8.57 -0.86
N GLU A 199 -12.39 -9.72 -0.81
CA GLU A 199 -13.83 -9.86 -0.92
C GLU A 199 -14.56 -9.27 0.29
N ASP A 200 -14.06 -9.54 1.50
CA ASP A 200 -14.61 -8.96 2.72
C ASP A 200 -14.54 -7.42 2.69
N LEU A 201 -13.37 -6.89 2.30
CA LEU A 201 -13.14 -5.44 2.31
C LEU A 201 -13.89 -4.71 1.19
N LEU A 202 -14.12 -5.38 0.06
CA LEU A 202 -15.02 -4.87 -0.97
C LEU A 202 -16.46 -4.82 -0.46
N ALA A 203 -16.93 -5.87 0.20
CA ALA A 203 -18.27 -5.93 0.78
C ALA A 203 -18.48 -4.89 1.90
N LEU A 204 -17.42 -4.55 2.64
CA LEU A 204 -17.42 -3.50 3.66
C LEU A 204 -17.26 -2.08 3.08
N GLY A 205 -17.07 -1.93 1.77
CA GLY A 205 -16.86 -0.62 1.12
C GLY A 205 -15.54 0.06 1.47
N VAL A 206 -14.55 -0.70 1.95
CA VAL A 206 -13.21 -0.22 2.32
C VAL A 206 -12.31 -0.08 1.09
N ILE A 207 -12.58 -0.84 0.03
CA ILE A 207 -11.84 -0.82 -1.24
C ILE A 207 -12.81 -0.68 -2.41
N GLU A 208 -12.30 -0.20 -3.55
CA GLU A 208 -13.10 0.07 -4.74
C GLU A 208 -13.05 -1.07 -5.76
N GLN A 209 -11.96 -1.84 -5.81
CA GLN A 209 -11.75 -2.84 -6.84
C GLN A 209 -10.89 -4.02 -6.38
N ILE A 210 -11.28 -5.21 -6.81
CA ILE A 210 -10.47 -6.44 -6.71
C ILE A 210 -9.86 -6.74 -8.07
N ILE A 211 -8.57 -7.07 -8.10
CA ILE A 211 -7.84 -7.52 -9.29
C ILE A 211 -7.65 -9.04 -9.23
N PRO A 212 -8.35 -9.82 -10.06
CA PRO A 212 -8.23 -11.29 -10.08
C PRO A 212 -6.82 -11.74 -10.44
N GLU A 213 -6.26 -12.68 -9.66
CA GLU A 213 -4.89 -13.17 -9.88
C GLU A 213 -4.81 -14.31 -10.92
N GLY A 214 -5.91 -15.03 -11.15
CA GLY A 214 -6.02 -16.02 -12.21
C GLY A 214 -4.88 -17.06 -12.21
N LYS A 215 -4.35 -17.39 -13.40
CA LYS A 215 -3.28 -18.38 -13.60
C LYS A 215 -1.85 -17.78 -13.52
N GLY A 216 -1.67 -16.66 -12.83
CA GLY A 216 -0.36 -16.06 -12.61
C GLY A 216 -0.32 -14.54 -12.83
N PHE A 217 0.80 -13.94 -12.44
CA PHE A 217 0.92 -12.47 -12.36
C PHE A 217 0.95 -11.76 -13.71
N GLU A 218 1.22 -12.44 -14.84
CA GLU A 218 1.12 -11.78 -16.15
C GLU A 218 -0.29 -11.29 -16.44
N ALA A 219 -1.32 -12.08 -16.09
CA ALA A 219 -2.70 -11.65 -16.21
C ALA A 219 -3.03 -10.47 -15.27
N VAL A 220 -2.41 -10.43 -14.09
CA VAL A 220 -2.51 -9.30 -13.15
C VAL A 220 -1.91 -8.04 -13.77
N TYR A 221 -0.69 -8.12 -14.30
CA TYR A 221 -0.03 -6.97 -14.92
C TYR A 221 -0.83 -6.46 -16.12
N GLN A 222 -1.38 -7.34 -16.95
CA GLN A 222 -2.23 -6.93 -18.08
C GLN A 222 -3.49 -6.19 -17.61
N ARG A 223 -4.17 -6.69 -16.57
CA ARG A 223 -5.34 -6.01 -15.99
C ARG A 223 -4.96 -4.65 -15.42
N LEU A 224 -3.86 -4.55 -14.68
CA LEU A 224 -3.38 -3.29 -14.13
C LEU A 224 -2.96 -2.30 -15.22
N ARG A 225 -2.24 -2.74 -16.27
CA ARG A 225 -1.87 -1.91 -17.43
C ARG A 225 -3.10 -1.40 -18.19
N ALA A 226 -4.22 -2.12 -18.15
CA ALA A 226 -5.48 -1.68 -18.76
C ALA A 226 -6.25 -0.71 -17.85
N SER A 227 -6.47 -1.06 -16.59
CA SER A 227 -7.36 -0.35 -15.67
C SER A 227 -6.72 0.89 -15.02
N LEU A 228 -5.44 0.82 -14.65
CA LEU A 228 -4.77 1.89 -13.90
C LEU A 228 -4.67 3.19 -14.71
N PRO A 229 -4.24 3.20 -15.99
CA PRO A 229 -4.21 4.44 -16.77
C PRO A 229 -5.59 5.06 -16.99
N GLN A 230 -6.62 4.23 -17.21
CA GLN A 230 -8.00 4.70 -17.38
C GLN A 230 -8.49 5.41 -16.11
N THR A 231 -8.23 4.79 -14.96
CA THR A 231 -8.59 5.33 -13.65
C THR A 231 -7.87 6.64 -13.36
N LEU A 232 -6.55 6.69 -13.55
CA LEU A 232 -5.79 7.92 -13.34
C LEU A 232 -6.24 9.04 -14.29
N ARG A 233 -6.52 8.76 -15.57
CA ARG A 233 -7.07 9.77 -16.50
C ARG A 233 -8.42 10.30 -16.02
N ARG A 234 -9.30 9.41 -15.55
CA ARG A 234 -10.61 9.78 -14.99
C ARG A 234 -10.47 10.68 -13.76
N LEU A 235 -9.58 10.32 -12.83
CA LEU A 235 -9.33 11.11 -11.62
C LEU A 235 -8.64 12.45 -11.92
N CYS A 236 -7.68 12.48 -12.84
CA CYS A 236 -7.02 13.71 -13.29
C CYS A 236 -7.97 14.68 -14.00
N ALA A 237 -9.08 14.18 -14.57
CA ALA A 237 -10.09 15.01 -15.22
C ALA A 237 -11.05 15.69 -14.22
N LEU A 238 -11.04 15.28 -12.94
CA LEU A 238 -11.86 15.91 -11.92
C LEU A 238 -11.27 17.27 -11.50
N PRO A 239 -12.10 18.31 -11.30
CA PRO A 239 -11.69 19.51 -10.60
C PRO A 239 -11.13 19.15 -9.20
N VAL A 240 -10.01 19.79 -8.81
CA VAL A 240 -9.35 19.52 -7.52
C VAL A 240 -10.31 19.58 -6.31
N PRO A 241 -11.23 20.56 -6.19
CA PRO A 241 -12.18 20.56 -5.08
C PRO A 241 -13.08 19.31 -5.04
N GLN A 242 -13.48 18.80 -6.21
CA GLN A 242 -14.29 17.59 -6.32
C GLN A 242 -13.47 16.34 -5.99
N LEU A 243 -12.20 16.27 -6.43
CA LEU A 243 -11.28 15.19 -6.08
C LEU A 243 -11.11 15.08 -4.56
N LEU A 244 -10.84 16.21 -3.89
CA LEU A 244 -10.65 16.26 -2.44
C LEU A 244 -11.93 15.91 -1.67
N ASP A 245 -13.08 16.42 -2.10
CA ASP A 245 -14.36 16.07 -1.47
C ASP A 245 -14.66 14.57 -1.63
N GLN A 246 -14.48 14.00 -2.83
CA GLN A 246 -14.65 12.55 -3.04
C GLN A 246 -13.74 11.72 -2.14
N ARG A 247 -12.46 12.11 -2.02
CA ARG A 247 -11.53 11.45 -1.10
C ARG A 247 -12.00 11.56 0.36
N TYR A 248 -12.42 12.74 0.80
CA TYR A 248 -12.92 12.94 2.16
C TYR A 248 -14.16 12.08 2.44
N GLN A 249 -15.17 12.13 1.55
CA GLN A 249 -16.41 11.36 1.71
C GLN A 249 -16.15 9.86 1.71
N ARG A 250 -15.22 9.38 0.87
CA ARG A 250 -14.79 7.98 0.83
C ARG A 250 -14.34 7.50 2.22
N PHE A 251 -13.55 8.28 2.95
CA PHE A 251 -13.13 7.90 4.30
C PHE A 251 -14.23 8.15 5.34
N ARG A 252 -15.04 9.20 5.18
CA ARG A 252 -16.07 9.57 6.15
C ARG A 252 -17.22 8.56 6.24
N ARG A 253 -17.50 7.82 5.16
CA ARG A 253 -18.50 6.73 5.13
C ARG A 253 -18.00 5.41 5.73
N ILE A 254 -16.72 5.27 6.07
CA ILE A 254 -16.16 4.03 6.61
C ILE A 254 -16.48 3.96 8.10
N GLY A 255 -17.21 2.92 8.49
CA GLY A 255 -17.73 2.73 9.84
C GLY A 255 -19.24 2.49 9.79
N VAL A 256 -19.77 1.90 10.84
CA VAL A 256 -21.22 1.84 11.08
C VAL A 256 -21.52 2.76 12.26
N GLU A 257 -22.64 3.48 12.20
CA GLU A 257 -23.17 4.24 13.34
C GLU A 257 -23.59 3.31 14.49
#